data_AF-A0A969SQL9-F1
#
_entry.id   AF-A0A969SQL9-F1
#
_cell.length_a   1.000
_cell.length_b   1.000
_cell.length_c   1.000
_cell.angle_alpha   90.00
_cell.angle_beta   90.00
_cell.angle_gamma   90.00
#
_symmetry.space_group_name_H-M   'P 1'
#
loop_
_entity.id
_entity.type
_entity.pdbx_description
1 polymer ?
#
loop_
_entity_poly.entity_id
_entity_poly.type
_entity_poly.pdbx_seq_one_letter_code
_entity_poly.pdbx_strand_id
1 'polypeptide(L)' 'MNIVGLPTMEQLKTCFVLSASITSMYQTISLIRIDERTKRVYFLAGEEIELLILENGEWRFVE' A
#
# COMPACT_ATOMS: atom_id res chain seq x y z
N MET A 1 -13.08 14.75 8.09
CA MET A 1 -12.12 14.18 7.15
C MET A 1 -12.90 13.33 6.18
N ASN A 2 -13.04 13.75 4.92
CA ASN A 2 -13.65 12.90 3.90
C ASN A 2 -12.57 11.94 3.40
N ILE A 3 -12.88 10.64 3.36
CA ILE A 3 -11.97 9.66 2.75
C ILE A 3 -12.08 9.84 1.24
N VAL A 4 -11.00 10.34 0.66
CA VAL A 4 -10.82 10.58 -0.76
C VAL A 4 -10.12 9.33 -1.31
N GLY A 5 -10.79 8.62 -2.23
CA GLY A 5 -10.38 7.33 -2.78
C GLY A 5 -10.58 6.15 -1.83
N LEU A 6 -11.73 5.46 -1.91
CA LEU A 6 -11.91 4.19 -1.18
C LEU A 6 -11.12 3.06 -1.87
N PRO A 7 -10.37 2.24 -1.12
CA PRO A 7 -9.72 1.06 -1.68
C PRO A 7 -10.75 -0.03 -2.00
N THR A 8 -10.40 -0.91 -2.93
CA THR A 8 -11.13 -2.17 -3.09
C THR A 8 -10.89 -3.09 -1.89
N MET A 9 -11.73 -4.12 -1.72
CA MET A 9 -11.52 -5.12 -0.67
C MET A 9 -10.19 -5.86 -0.86
N GLU A 10 -9.81 -6.15 -2.11
CA GLU A 10 -8.54 -6.79 -2.43
C GLU A 10 -7.34 -5.90 -2.06
N GLN A 11 -7.44 -4.59 -2.33
CA GLN A 11 -6.44 -3.62 -1.90
C GLN A 11 -6.31 -3.55 -0.38
N LEU A 12 -7.43 -3.54 0.37
CA LEU A 12 -7.41 -3.53 1.83
C LEU A 12 -6.71 -4.78 2.39
N LYS A 13 -7.08 -5.95 1.86
CA LYS A 13 -6.51 -7.23 2.27
C LYS A 13 -5.00 -7.27 1.99
N THR A 14 -4.58 -6.95 0.77
CA THR A 14 -3.16 -6.92 0.39
C THR A 14 -2.39 -5.90 1.24
N CYS A 15 -2.93 -4.70 1.43
CA CYS A 15 -2.31 -3.65 2.23
C CYS A 15 -2.09 -4.09 3.69
N PHE A 16 -3.07 -4.76 4.31
CA PHE A 16 -2.93 -5.26 5.68
C PHE A 16 -1.86 -6.36 5.78
N VAL A 17 -1.85 -7.32 4.85
CA VAL A 17 -0.85 -8.39 4.81
C VAL A 17 0.56 -7.83 4.62
N LEU A 18 0.75 -6.90 3.69
CA LEU A 18 2.03 -6.23 3.48
C LEU A 18 2.46 -5.41 4.71
N SER A 19 1.53 -4.72 5.36
CA SER A 19 1.81 -3.98 6.61
C SER A 19 2.34 -4.90 7.70
N ALA A 20 1.71 -6.06 7.91
CA ALA A 20 2.16 -7.05 8.88
C ALA A 20 3.54 -7.62 8.51
N SER A 21 3.79 -7.90 7.22
CA SER A 21 5.10 -8.38 6.75
C SER A 21 6.20 -7.34 6.98
N ILE A 22 5.97 -6.08 6.64
CA ILE A 22 6.94 -4.98 6.81
C ILE A 22 7.27 -4.77 8.29
N THR A 23 6.24 -4.71 9.13
CA THR A 23 6.43 -4.50 10.58
C THR A 23 7.05 -5.71 11.27
N SER A 24 6.87 -6.93 10.75
CA SER A 24 7.59 -8.12 11.25
C SER A 24 9.11 -8.06 11.01
N MET A 25 9.53 -7.27 10.02
CA MET A 25 10.95 -6.98 9.76
C MET A 25 11.45 -5.75 10.54
N TYR A 26 10.67 -5.26 11.50
CA TYR A 26 10.95 -4.04 12.27
C TYR A 26 11.11 -2.77 11.41
N GLN A 27 10.55 -2.77 10.21
CA GLN A 27 10.55 -1.61 9.33
C GLN A 27 9.32 -0.73 9.59
N THR A 28 9.53 0.59 9.59
CA THR A 28 8.42 1.56 9.74
C THR A 28 7.73 1.78 8.41
N ILE A 29 6.40 1.91 8.44
CA ILE A 29 5.60 2.34 7.28
C ILE A 29 5.48 3.85 7.33
N SER A 30 6.05 4.55 6.35
CA SER A 30 6.07 6.02 6.30
C SER A 30 4.87 6.60 5.56
N LEU A 31 4.31 5.88 4.58
CA LEU A 31 3.14 6.34 3.81
C LEU A 31 2.32 5.17 3.27
N ILE A 32 1.00 5.25 3.40
CA ILE A 32 0.05 4.48 2.60
C ILE A 32 -0.95 5.47 2.02
N ARG A 33 -1.09 5.53 0.69
CA ARG A 33 -1.98 6.47 0.01
C ARG A 33 -2.63 5.86 -1.21
N ILE A 34 -3.91 6.15 -1.42
CA ILE A 34 -4.61 5.85 -2.66
C ILE A 34 -4.45 7.03 -3.61
N ASP A 35 -3.92 6.78 -4.80
CA ASP A 35 -3.97 7.72 -5.91
C ASP A 35 -5.33 7.59 -6.61
N GLU A 36 -6.17 8.61 -6.51
CA GLU A 36 -7.51 8.57 -7.10
C GLU A 36 -7.56 8.56 -8.62
N ARG A 37 -6.51 9.07 -9.29
CA ARG A 37 -6.43 9.12 -10.75
C ARG A 37 -6.16 7.73 -11.33
N THR A 38 -5.31 6.96 -10.65
CA THR A 38 -4.90 5.63 -11.11
C THR A 38 -5.53 4.49 -10.32
N LYS A 39 -6.24 4.80 -9.23
CA LYS A 39 -6.83 3.85 -8.28
C LYS A 39 -5.82 2.86 -7.67
N ARG A 40 -4.57 3.28 -7.54
CA ARG A 40 -3.47 2.46 -6.99
C ARG A 40 -3.17 2.85 -5.57
N VAL A 41 -2.80 1.88 -4.73
CA VAL A 41 -2.23 2.16 -3.40
C VAL A 41 -0.72 2.25 -3.53
N TYR A 42 -0.16 3.37 -3.11
CA TYR A 42 1.26 3.55 -2.89
C TYR A 42 1.57 3.25 -1.44
N PHE A 43 2.64 2.50 -1.21
CA PHE A 43 3.07 2.06 0.11
C PHE A 43 4.58 2.27 0.21
N LEU A 44 5.00 3.13 1.13
CA LEU A 44 6.41 3.44 1.40
C LEU A 44 6.77 2.94 2.80
N ALA A 45 7.89 2.23 2.91
CA ALA A 45 8.41 1.73 4.18
C ALA A 45 9.92 1.61 4.20
N GLY A 46 10.49 1.59 5.40
CA GLY A 46 11.94 1.59 5.59
C GLY A 46 12.62 2.74 4.83
N GLU A 47 13.85 2.50 4.39
CA GLU A 47 14.63 3.48 3.60
C GLU A 47 14.41 3.32 2.08
N GLU A 48 14.15 2.09 1.60
CA GLU A 48 14.17 1.77 0.16
C GLU A 48 12.96 0.92 -0.29
N ILE A 49 11.96 0.68 0.57
CA ILE A 49 10.82 -0.17 0.19
C ILE A 49 9.70 0.70 -0.36
N GLU A 50 9.51 0.61 -1.67
CA GLU A 50 8.38 1.20 -2.38
C GLU A 50 7.53 0.11 -3.03
N LEU A 51 6.24 0.07 -2.70
CA LEU A 51 5.29 -0.90 -3.26
C LEU A 51 4.09 -0.19 -3.88
N LEU A 52 3.55 -0.85 -4.91
CA LEU A 52 2.33 -0.45 -5.59
C LEU A 52 1.31 -1.59 -5.51
N ILE A 53 0.09 -1.30 -5.08
CA ILE A 53 -1.03 -2.26 -5.07
C ILE A 53 -2.08 -1.81 -6.09
N LEU A 54 -2.38 -2.69 -7.04
CA LEU A 54 -3.39 -2.50 -8.08
C LEU A 54 -4.80 -2.75 -7.53
N GLU A 55 -5.84 -2.36 -8.27
CA GLU A 55 -7.25 -2.49 -7.83
C GLU A 55 -7.68 -3.93 -7.56
N ASN A 56 -7.07 -4.90 -8.26
CA ASN A 56 -7.30 -6.34 -8.07
C ASN A 56 -6.52 -6.95 -6.90
N GLY A 57 -5.75 -6.14 -6.15
CA GLY A 57 -4.93 -6.60 -5.03
C GLY A 57 -3.56 -7.18 -5.41
N GLU A 58 -3.23 -7.28 -6.70
CA GLU A 58 -1.86 -7.58 -7.12
C GLU A 58 -0.93 -6.44 -6.71
N TRP A 59 0.29 -6.78 -6.33
CA TRP A 59 1.28 -5.81 -5.90
C TRP A 59 2.66 -6.07 -6.50
N ARG A 60 3.46 -5.02 -6.55
CA ARG A 60 4.85 -5.08 -7.03
C ARG A 60 5.70 -4.03 -6.34
N PHE A 61 7.02 -4.25 -6.32
CA PHE A 61 7.98 -3.20 -6.01
C PHE A 61 7.93 -2.11 -7.09
N VAL A 62 8.15 -0.87 -6.67
CA VAL A 62 8.47 0.24 -7.57
C VAL A 62 9.99 0.28 -7.66
N GLU A 63 10.52 0.19 -8.89
CA GLU A 63 11.95 0.38 -9.17
C GLU A 63 12.34 1.86 -9.07
#